data_AF-A0AAD4LAF5-F1
#
_entry.id   AF-A0AAD4LAF5-F1
#
_cell.length_a   1.000
_cell.length_b   1.000
_cell.length_c   1.000
_cell.angle_alpha   90.00
_cell.angle_beta   90.00
_cell.angle_gamma   90.00
#
_symmetry.space_group_name_H-M   'P 1'
#
loop_
_entity.id
_entity.type
_entity.pdbx_description
1 polymer ?
#
loop_
_entity_poly.entity_id
_entity_poly.type
_entity_poly.pdbx_seq_one_letter_code
_entity_poly.pdbx_strand_id
1 'polypeptide(L)'
;MSGLTEFKHNASAHGLLAGISFLVVLPAGVLIARYTRTFTNRWFHAHWIVNFLVGCPLILAAWVLGKKAHNFGHASLTPHGKRGLFVIGLYIAQLVLGLVIHYIRIPFPSLGHRPPQNFFHALQGLVILGLANYQVYDGIYHKTGFLAADTRQSAKHAWLALLIIFWVLYAIGLIFLRRQYRQERRARLQKNQETFKMRSANELYSQDKLSVP
;
A
#
# COMPACT_ATOMS: atom_id res chain seq x y z
N MET A 1 -1.53 10.21 37.61
CA MET A 1 -1.68 11.22 36.54
C MET A 1 -3.18 11.44 36.30
N SER A 2 -3.63 12.64 35.95
CA SER A 2 -5.06 12.89 35.67
C SER A 2 -5.45 12.38 34.28
N GLY A 3 -6.71 11.96 34.09
CA GLY A 3 -7.20 11.42 32.81
C GLY A 3 -7.06 12.39 31.63
N LEU A 4 -7.08 13.70 31.88
CA LEU A 4 -6.84 14.72 30.85
C LEU A 4 -5.41 14.69 30.30
N THR A 5 -4.41 14.46 31.16
CA THR A 5 -3.01 14.35 30.75
C THR A 5 -2.79 13.10 29.91
N GLU A 6 -3.39 11.98 30.31
CA GLU A 6 -3.31 10.72 29.55
C GLU A 6 -4.01 10.81 28.20
N PHE A 7 -5.16 11.48 28.13
CA PHE A 7 -5.84 11.79 26.86
C PHE A 7 -4.91 12.55 25.90
N LYS A 8 -4.35 13.69 26.34
CA LYS A 8 -3.49 14.54 25.50
C LYS A 8 -2.25 13.79 25.02
N HIS A 9 -1.61 13.02 25.90
CA HIS A 9 -0.44 12.22 25.56
C HIS A 9 -0.77 11.17 24.50
N ASN A 10 -1.79 10.34 24.73
CA ASN A 10 -2.19 9.28 23.81
C ASN A 10 -2.68 9.84 22.47
N ALA A 11 -3.43 10.94 22.47
CA ALA A 11 -3.92 11.59 21.25
C ALA A 11 -2.78 12.19 20.41
N SER A 12 -1.78 12.81 21.07
CA SER A 12 -0.58 13.33 20.38
C SER A 12 0.24 12.20 19.77
N ALA A 13 0.50 11.14 20.54
CA ALA A 13 1.25 9.98 20.08
C ALA A 13 0.52 9.24 18.95
N HIS A 14 -0.81 9.12 19.02
CA HIS A 14 -1.65 8.61 17.94
C HIS A 14 -1.47 9.45 16.66
N GLY A 15 -1.61 10.77 16.76
CA GLY A 15 -1.47 11.67 15.61
C GLY A 15 -0.09 11.57 14.95
N LEU A 16 0.97 11.50 15.75
CA LEU A 16 2.34 11.35 15.26
C LEU A 16 2.55 10.01 14.55
N LEU A 17 2.23 8.88 15.20
CA LEU A 17 2.44 7.55 14.61
C LEU A 17 1.51 7.29 13.41
N ALA A 18 0.26 7.77 13.46
CA ALA A 18 -0.65 7.73 12.31
C ALA A 18 -0.10 8.57 11.15
N GLY A 19 0.40 9.78 11.42
CA GLY A 19 1.02 10.63 10.41
C GLY A 19 2.24 9.96 9.77
N ILE A 20 3.17 9.44 10.56
CA ILE A 20 4.37 8.73 10.06
C ILE A 20 3.97 7.51 9.21
N SER A 21 3.07 6.66 9.72
CA SER A 21 2.68 5.45 9.01
C SER A 21 1.96 5.76 7.68
N PHE A 22 0.95 6.62 7.69
CA PHE A 22 0.09 6.87 6.54
C PHE A 22 0.63 7.91 5.54
N LEU A 23 1.43 8.88 5.98
CA LEU A 23 1.98 9.93 5.11
C LEU A 23 3.43 9.70 4.69
N VAL A 24 4.16 8.83 5.38
CA VAL A 24 5.58 8.57 5.07
C VAL A 24 5.79 7.13 4.67
N VAL A 25 5.50 6.18 5.57
CA VAL A 25 5.85 4.76 5.37
C VAL A 25 5.08 4.13 4.21
N LEU A 26 3.74 4.21 4.19
CA LEU A 26 2.95 3.63 3.09
C LEU A 26 3.24 4.32 1.74
N PRO A 27 3.29 5.67 1.64
CA PRO A 27 3.72 6.37 0.44
C PRO A 27 5.12 5.93 -0.04
N ALA A 28 6.09 5.80 0.86
CA ALA A 28 7.43 5.31 0.52
C ALA A 28 7.38 3.90 -0.07
N GLY A 29 6.60 2.98 0.52
CA GLY A 29 6.40 1.64 -0.02
C GLY A 29 5.82 1.66 -1.45
N VAL A 30 4.87 2.55 -1.73
CA VAL A 30 4.31 2.74 -3.08
C VAL A 30 5.35 3.31 -4.05
N LEU A 31 6.10 4.33 -3.65
CA LEU A 31 7.14 4.94 -4.48
C LEU A 31 8.29 3.95 -4.78
N ILE A 32 8.72 3.15 -3.80
CA ILE A 32 9.71 2.08 -4.02
C ILE A 32 9.26 1.15 -5.15
N ALA A 33 8.02 0.65 -5.10
CA ALA A 33 7.50 -0.21 -6.16
C ALA A 33 7.39 0.52 -7.51
N ARG A 34 7.03 1.80 -7.51
CA ARG A 34 6.89 2.61 -8.73
C ARG A 34 8.23 2.82 -9.43
N TYR A 35 9.24 3.22 -8.69
CA TYR A 35 10.54 3.58 -9.26
C TYR A 35 11.40 2.34 -9.54
N THR A 36 11.47 1.38 -8.62
CA THR A 36 12.48 0.31 -8.70
C THR A 36 12.06 -0.89 -9.55
N ARG A 37 10.76 -1.08 -9.82
CA ARG A 37 10.24 -2.24 -10.56
C ARG A 37 10.83 -2.40 -11.96
N THR A 38 11.27 -1.32 -12.60
CA THR A 38 11.86 -1.39 -13.95
C THR A 38 13.37 -1.61 -13.98
N PHE A 39 14.01 -1.67 -12.80
CA PHE A 39 15.46 -1.78 -12.63
C PHE A 39 15.90 -3.04 -11.89
N THR A 40 15.10 -3.55 -10.95
CA THR A 40 15.45 -4.75 -10.15
C THR A 40 14.23 -5.57 -9.79
N ASN A 41 14.38 -6.90 -9.70
CA ASN A 41 13.33 -7.80 -9.20
C ASN A 41 13.14 -7.75 -7.68
N ARG A 42 14.06 -7.09 -6.94
CA ARG A 42 13.97 -6.93 -5.48
C ARG A 42 12.91 -5.91 -5.05
N TRP A 43 12.31 -5.18 -5.99
CA TRP A 43 11.27 -4.17 -5.73
C TRP A 43 10.12 -4.70 -4.86
N PHE A 44 9.72 -5.95 -5.08
CA PHE A 44 8.61 -6.56 -4.36
C PHE A 44 8.93 -6.77 -2.88
N HIS A 45 10.13 -7.29 -2.58
CA HIS A 45 10.57 -7.51 -1.20
C HIS A 45 10.66 -6.19 -0.44
N ALA A 46 11.25 -5.15 -1.05
CA ALA A 46 11.32 -3.84 -0.44
C ALA A 46 9.93 -3.23 -0.20
N HIS A 47 9.04 -3.30 -1.19
CA HIS A 47 7.65 -2.86 -1.06
C HIS A 47 6.89 -3.61 0.04
N TRP A 48 7.06 -4.93 0.11
CA TRP A 48 6.44 -5.77 1.12
C TRP A 48 6.98 -5.49 2.51
N ILE A 49 8.31 -5.37 2.69
CA ILE A 49 8.93 -5.03 3.99
C ILE A 49 8.39 -3.69 4.49
N VAL A 50 8.41 -2.65 3.66
CA VAL A 50 8.00 -1.31 4.07
C VAL A 50 6.52 -1.26 4.42
N ASN A 51 5.65 -1.83 3.59
CA ASN A 51 4.22 -1.79 3.88
C ASN A 51 3.84 -2.78 4.97
N PHE A 52 4.15 -4.06 4.82
CA PHE A 52 3.73 -5.09 5.77
C PHE A 52 4.54 -5.07 7.06
N LEU A 53 5.86 -5.27 7.00
CA LEU A 53 6.67 -5.44 8.22
C LEU A 53 6.84 -4.14 9.01
N VAL A 54 6.96 -2.99 8.35
CA VAL A 54 7.13 -1.69 9.02
C VAL A 54 5.79 -0.98 9.18
N GLY A 55 4.97 -0.92 8.14
CA GLY A 55 3.68 -0.24 8.18
C GLY A 55 2.68 -0.86 9.15
N CYS A 56 2.53 -2.19 9.20
CA CYS A 56 1.56 -2.82 10.12
C CYS A 56 1.82 -2.49 11.60
N PRO A 57 3.03 -2.69 12.16
CA PRO A 57 3.26 -2.38 13.56
C PRO A 57 2.98 -0.90 13.90
N LEU A 58 3.36 0.03 13.03
CA LEU A 58 3.12 1.45 13.24
C LEU A 58 1.63 1.81 13.21
N ILE A 59 0.87 1.26 12.25
CA ILE A 59 -0.58 1.49 12.13
C ILE A 59 -1.31 0.88 13.34
N LEU A 60 -0.93 -0.33 13.76
CA LEU A 60 -1.51 -0.97 14.94
C LEU A 60 -1.20 -0.19 16.22
N ALA A 61 0.04 0.25 16.41
CA ALA A 61 0.43 1.10 17.54
C ALA A 61 -0.35 2.41 17.56
N ALA A 62 -0.46 3.09 16.40
CA ALA A 62 -1.25 4.30 16.26
C ALA A 62 -2.73 4.04 16.62
N TRP A 63 -3.33 2.96 16.11
CA TRP A 63 -4.71 2.59 16.41
C TRP A 63 -4.94 2.33 17.90
N VAL A 64 -4.04 1.59 18.56
CA VAL A 64 -4.11 1.33 20.01
C VAL A 64 -4.07 2.62 20.81
N LEU A 65 -3.19 3.57 20.46
CA LEU A 65 -3.13 4.88 21.10
C LEU A 65 -4.41 5.69 20.87
N GLY A 66 -4.97 5.63 19.66
CA GLY A 66 -6.26 6.26 19.35
C GLY A 66 -7.40 5.70 20.20
N LYS A 67 -7.43 4.37 20.41
CA LYS A 67 -8.39 3.71 21.31
C LYS A 67 -8.19 4.13 22.76
N LYS A 68 -6.95 4.20 23.25
CA LYS A 68 -6.66 4.70 24.60
C LYS A 68 -7.14 6.13 24.78
N ALA A 69 -6.84 7.03 23.85
CA ALA A 69 -7.33 8.41 23.87
C ALA A 69 -8.87 8.47 23.85
N HIS A 70 -9.51 7.61 23.04
CA HIS A 70 -10.98 7.54 22.97
C HIS A 70 -11.63 7.22 24.31
N ASN A 71 -11.09 6.24 25.04
CA ASN A 71 -11.63 5.77 26.32
C ASN A 71 -11.67 6.85 27.41
N PHE A 72 -10.86 7.91 27.30
CA PHE A 72 -10.86 9.04 28.24
C PHE A 72 -11.78 10.20 27.82
N GLY A 73 -12.25 10.22 26.56
CA GLY A 73 -12.86 11.41 25.98
C GLY A 73 -14.30 11.23 25.49
N HIS A 74 -14.77 10.01 25.21
CA HIS A 74 -16.09 9.79 24.60
C HIS A 74 -16.67 8.41 24.92
N ALA A 75 -18.00 8.35 25.08
CA ALA A 75 -18.73 7.10 25.28
C ALA A 75 -18.97 6.29 23.99
N SER A 76 -18.83 6.91 22.80
CA SER A 76 -19.14 6.27 21.52
C SER A 76 -18.19 6.69 20.39
N LEU A 77 -17.94 5.77 19.44
CA LEU A 77 -16.96 5.96 18.38
C LEU A 77 -17.30 7.18 17.51
N THR A 78 -16.38 8.15 17.47
CA THR A 78 -16.54 9.38 16.67
C THR A 78 -16.50 9.09 15.17
N PRO A 79 -17.02 9.99 14.30
CA PRO A 79 -16.89 9.85 12.85
C PRO A 79 -15.45 9.64 12.37
N HIS A 80 -14.50 10.36 12.98
CA HIS A 80 -13.07 10.17 12.73
C HIS A 80 -12.62 8.73 13.02
N GLY A 81 -13.03 8.17 14.16
CA GLY A 81 -12.73 6.79 14.55
C GLY A 81 -13.35 5.75 13.61
N LYS A 82 -14.63 5.92 13.21
CA LYS A 82 -15.32 5.02 12.26
C LYS A 82 -14.61 4.98 10.91
N ARG A 83 -14.29 6.15 10.35
CA ARG A 83 -13.56 6.27 9.08
C ARG A 83 -12.14 5.72 9.20
N GLY A 84 -11.46 5.94 10.33
CA GLY A 84 -10.13 5.39 10.59
C GLY A 84 -10.12 3.87 10.58
N LEU A 85 -11.09 3.23 11.25
CA LEU A 85 -11.27 1.77 11.21
C LEU A 85 -11.55 1.27 9.79
N PHE A 86 -12.36 1.99 9.01
CA PHE A 86 -12.62 1.65 7.62
C PHE A 86 -11.34 1.68 6.78
N VAL A 87 -10.50 2.70 6.91
CA VAL A 87 -9.20 2.79 6.21
C VAL A 87 -8.26 1.65 6.64
N ILE A 88 -8.21 1.31 7.93
CA ILE A 88 -7.43 0.16 8.42
C ILE A 88 -7.96 -1.15 7.81
N GLY A 89 -9.28 -1.34 7.74
CA GLY A 89 -9.89 -2.50 7.10
C GLY A 89 -9.52 -2.62 5.62
N LEU A 90 -9.57 -1.51 4.88
CA LEU A 90 -9.12 -1.47 3.48
C LEU A 90 -7.63 -1.79 3.36
N TYR A 91 -6.80 -1.29 4.28
CA TYR A 91 -5.37 -1.58 4.32
C TYR A 91 -5.09 -3.07 4.57
N ILE A 92 -5.80 -3.71 5.48
CA ILE A 92 -5.68 -5.17 5.70
C ILE A 92 -6.11 -5.93 4.44
N ALA A 93 -7.23 -5.55 3.82
CA ALA A 93 -7.68 -6.16 2.57
C ALA A 93 -6.63 -6.00 1.44
N GLN A 94 -5.98 -4.85 1.36
CA GLN A 94 -4.89 -4.58 0.42
C GLN A 94 -3.67 -5.49 0.63
N LEU A 95 -3.30 -5.77 1.89
CA LEU A 95 -2.21 -6.68 2.23
C LEU A 95 -2.55 -8.13 1.85
N VAL A 96 -3.76 -8.58 2.18
CA VAL A 96 -4.26 -9.92 1.80
C VAL A 96 -4.30 -10.06 0.29
N LEU A 97 -4.82 -9.06 -0.43
CA LEU A 97 -4.83 -9.05 -1.88
C LEU A 97 -3.41 -9.13 -2.46
N GLY A 98 -2.46 -8.38 -1.89
CA GLY A 98 -1.06 -8.45 -2.28
C GLY A 98 -0.46 -9.85 -2.06
N LEU A 99 -0.75 -10.48 -0.93
CA LEU A 99 -0.34 -11.85 -0.63
C LEU A 99 -0.89 -12.85 -1.66
N VAL A 100 -2.19 -12.79 -1.95
CA VAL A 100 -2.87 -13.66 -2.92
C VAL A 100 -2.25 -13.50 -4.31
N ILE A 101 -2.03 -12.26 -4.77
CA ILE A 101 -1.47 -11.96 -6.09
C ILE A 101 -0.06 -12.54 -6.24
N HIS A 102 0.80 -12.35 -5.24
CA HIS A 102 2.21 -12.63 -5.38
C HIS A 102 2.60 -14.07 -5.00
N TYR A 103 1.88 -14.69 -4.06
CA TYR A 103 2.22 -16.02 -3.54
C TYR A 103 1.24 -17.12 -3.98
N ILE A 104 -0.06 -16.86 -3.98
CA ILE A 104 -1.07 -17.89 -4.29
C ILE A 104 -1.28 -18.05 -5.81
N ARG A 105 -1.00 -16.99 -6.60
CA ARG A 105 -0.99 -17.02 -8.08
C ARG A 105 -2.22 -17.70 -8.69
N ILE A 106 -3.42 -17.28 -8.27
CA ILE A 106 -4.67 -17.80 -8.83
C ILE A 106 -4.67 -17.59 -10.35
N PRO A 107 -4.76 -18.66 -11.17
CA PRO A 107 -4.73 -18.55 -12.62
C PRO A 107 -6.03 -17.89 -13.08
N PHE A 108 -5.92 -16.67 -13.58
CA PHE A 108 -6.99 -16.05 -14.36
C PHE A 108 -6.69 -16.24 -15.85
N PRO A 109 -7.69 -16.54 -16.70
CA PRO A 109 -7.51 -16.55 -18.14
C PRO A 109 -7.22 -15.12 -18.61
N SER A 110 -5.95 -14.73 -18.59
CA SER A 110 -5.55 -13.41 -19.06
C SER A 110 -5.40 -13.46 -20.58
N LEU A 111 -6.28 -12.76 -21.28
CA LEU A 111 -6.25 -12.51 -22.74
C LEU A 111 -5.06 -11.60 -23.13
N GLY A 112 -3.84 -11.94 -22.69
CA GLY A 112 -2.60 -11.20 -23.01
C GLY A 112 -2.32 -9.93 -22.17
N HIS A 113 -3.18 -9.59 -21.21
CA HIS A 113 -3.07 -8.41 -20.36
C HIS A 113 -2.65 -8.74 -18.92
N ARG A 114 -2.31 -7.73 -18.11
CA ARG A 114 -2.10 -7.94 -16.68
C ARG A 114 -3.38 -8.51 -16.08
N PRO A 115 -3.28 -9.49 -15.16
CA PRO A 115 -4.44 -9.96 -14.45
C PRO A 115 -5.17 -8.79 -13.76
N PRO A 116 -6.51 -8.71 -13.84
CA PRO A 116 -7.29 -7.57 -13.35
C PRO A 116 -7.04 -7.25 -11.87
N GLN A 117 -6.74 -8.28 -11.06
CA GLN A 117 -6.38 -8.13 -9.65
C GLN A 117 -5.13 -7.25 -9.43
N ASN A 118 -4.17 -7.22 -10.36
CA ASN A 118 -2.99 -6.36 -10.23
C ASN A 118 -3.34 -4.88 -10.43
N PHE A 119 -4.29 -4.60 -11.33
CA PHE A 119 -4.79 -3.25 -11.53
C PHE A 119 -5.62 -2.81 -10.34
N PHE A 120 -6.52 -3.67 -9.87
CA PHE A 120 -7.33 -3.42 -8.68
C PHE A 120 -6.45 -3.18 -7.44
N HIS A 121 -5.41 -3.99 -7.20
CA HIS A 121 -4.45 -3.79 -6.12
C HIS A 121 -3.75 -2.42 -6.20
N ALA A 122 -3.32 -1.99 -7.38
CA ALA A 122 -2.69 -0.68 -7.54
C ALA A 122 -3.69 0.46 -7.27
N LEU A 123 -4.91 0.36 -7.79
CA LEU A 123 -5.95 1.37 -7.62
C LEU A 123 -6.43 1.47 -6.17
N GLN A 124 -6.74 0.34 -5.54
CA GLN A 124 -7.14 0.28 -4.13
C GLN A 124 -6.06 0.87 -3.22
N GLY A 125 -4.78 0.60 -3.49
CA GLY A 125 -3.67 1.22 -2.78
C GLY A 125 -3.68 2.76 -2.86
N LEU A 126 -3.93 3.33 -4.03
CA LEU A 126 -4.05 4.80 -4.18
C LEU A 126 -5.27 5.37 -3.47
N VAL A 127 -6.40 4.67 -3.51
CA VAL A 127 -7.62 5.05 -2.77
C VAL A 127 -7.34 5.08 -1.27
N ILE A 128 -6.65 4.07 -0.73
CA ILE A 128 -6.25 4.03 0.68
C ILE A 128 -5.39 5.24 1.03
N LEU A 129 -4.40 5.60 0.20
CA LEU A 129 -3.56 6.78 0.45
C LEU A 129 -4.37 8.09 0.41
N GLY A 130 -5.33 8.22 -0.51
CA GLY A 130 -6.23 9.38 -0.56
C GLY A 130 -7.11 9.49 0.70
N LEU A 131 -7.75 8.40 1.09
CA LEU A 131 -8.58 8.34 2.30
C LEU A 131 -7.76 8.56 3.57
N ALA A 132 -6.55 8.02 3.64
CA ALA A 132 -5.64 8.22 4.77
C ALA A 132 -5.19 9.68 4.88
N ASN A 133 -4.89 10.35 3.76
CA ASN A 133 -4.60 11.78 3.74
C ASN A 133 -5.79 12.61 4.25
N TYR A 134 -7.00 12.29 3.83
CA TYR A 134 -8.21 12.93 4.33
C TYR A 134 -8.41 12.68 5.85
N GLN A 135 -8.12 11.47 6.33
CA GLN A 135 -8.19 11.15 7.75
C GLN A 135 -7.17 11.94 8.57
N VAL A 136 -5.94 12.11 8.08
CA VAL A 136 -4.93 12.95 8.76
C VAL A 136 -5.33 14.42 8.73
N TYR A 137 -5.85 14.92 7.61
CA TYR A 137 -6.45 16.25 7.53
C TYR A 137 -7.54 16.44 8.60
N ASP A 138 -8.51 15.54 8.66
CA ASP A 138 -9.60 15.60 9.63
C ASP A 138 -9.10 15.59 11.07
N GLY A 139 -8.10 14.75 11.37
CA GLY A 139 -7.44 14.70 12.68
C GLY A 139 -6.76 16.03 13.03
N ILE A 140 -5.94 16.57 12.13
CA ILE A 140 -5.22 17.83 12.36
C ILE A 140 -6.18 19.00 12.52
N TYR A 141 -7.23 19.11 11.70
CA TYR A 141 -8.11 20.29 11.72
C TYR A 141 -9.17 20.25 12.82
N HIS A 142 -9.67 19.07 13.19
CA HIS A 142 -10.79 18.96 14.13
C HIS A 142 -10.44 18.30 15.47
N LYS A 143 -9.30 17.61 15.58
CA LYS A 143 -8.95 16.81 16.78
C LYS A 143 -7.74 17.31 17.54
N THR A 144 -7.02 18.32 17.06
CA THR A 144 -5.80 18.84 17.72
C THR A 144 -6.01 20.13 18.53
N GLY A 145 -7.25 20.47 18.91
CA GLY A 145 -7.54 21.69 19.67
C GLY A 145 -6.85 21.78 21.04
N PHE A 146 -6.34 20.66 21.56
CA PHE A 146 -5.58 20.59 22.81
C PHE A 146 -4.07 20.87 22.66
N LEU A 147 -3.56 20.97 21.42
CA LEU A 147 -2.17 21.30 21.13
C LEU A 147 -1.97 22.82 21.10
N ALA A 148 -0.71 23.24 21.30
CA ALA A 148 -0.32 24.62 21.08
C ALA A 148 -0.52 25.02 19.59
N ALA A 149 -0.84 26.30 19.37
CA ALA A 149 -1.26 26.80 18.06
C ALA A 149 -0.15 26.66 16.99
N ASP A 150 1.10 26.90 17.39
CA ASP A 150 2.31 26.72 16.60
C ASP A 150 2.52 25.26 16.15
N THR A 151 2.32 24.31 17.07
CA THR A 151 2.45 22.88 16.83
C THR A 151 1.39 22.42 15.82
N ARG A 152 0.15 22.87 16.00
CA ARG A 152 -0.95 22.59 15.07
C ARG A 152 -0.68 23.15 13.68
N GLN A 153 -0.13 24.37 13.59
CA GLN A 153 0.18 25.00 12.31
C GLN A 153 1.32 24.26 11.59
N SER A 154 2.37 23.89 12.32
CA SER A 154 3.46 23.04 11.81
C SER A 154 2.95 21.70 11.29
N ALA A 155 2.02 21.04 12.00
CA ALA A 155 1.41 19.80 11.55
C ALA A 155 0.64 19.96 10.23
N LYS A 156 -0.10 21.06 10.06
CA LYS A 156 -0.81 21.37 8.79
C LYS A 156 0.17 21.56 7.63
N HIS A 157 1.26 22.30 7.86
CA HIS A 157 2.29 22.50 6.85
C HIS A 157 3.00 21.20 6.47
N ALA A 158 3.35 20.37 7.46
CA ALA A 158 3.96 19.07 7.23
C ALA A 158 3.04 18.13 6.43
N TRP A 159 1.75 18.07 6.79
CA TRP A 159 0.75 17.30 6.04
C TRP A 159 0.65 17.76 4.58
N LEU A 160 0.52 19.07 4.34
CA LEU A 160 0.41 19.61 2.99
C LEU A 160 1.67 19.35 2.17
N ALA A 161 2.86 19.54 2.76
CA ALA A 161 4.12 19.26 2.10
C ALA A 161 4.24 17.79 1.70
N LEU A 162 3.97 16.86 2.62
CA LEU A 162 4.03 15.42 2.36
C LEU A 162 3.02 14.98 1.29
N LEU A 163 1.80 15.54 1.31
CA LEU A 163 0.78 15.31 0.28
C LEU A 163 1.30 15.72 -1.10
N ILE A 164 1.82 16.96 -1.24
CA ILE A 164 2.34 17.47 -2.51
C ILE A 164 3.54 16.65 -2.99
N ILE A 165 4.52 16.41 -2.10
CA ILE A 165 5.72 15.63 -2.42
C ILE A 165 5.34 14.25 -2.94
N PHE A 166 4.45 13.54 -2.25
CA PHE A 166 4.02 12.21 -2.69
C PHE A 166 3.42 12.24 -4.09
N TRP A 167 2.45 13.12 -4.37
CA TRP A 167 1.77 13.14 -5.66
C TRP A 167 2.69 13.56 -6.80
N VAL A 168 3.59 14.52 -6.56
CA VAL A 168 4.62 14.93 -7.54
C VAL A 168 5.55 13.76 -7.85
N LEU A 169 6.11 13.10 -6.83
CA LEU A 169 6.99 11.94 -7.04
C LEU A 169 6.24 10.79 -7.71
N TYR A 170 5.00 10.54 -7.32
CA TYR A 170 4.19 9.50 -7.95
C TYR A 170 3.98 9.78 -9.44
N ALA A 171 3.64 11.03 -9.80
CA ALA A 171 3.45 11.47 -11.17
C ALA A 171 4.74 11.36 -12.00
N ILE A 172 5.89 11.81 -11.48
CA ILE A 172 7.20 11.63 -12.12
C ILE A 172 7.48 10.13 -12.36
N GLY A 173 7.18 9.29 -11.37
CA GLY A 173 7.33 7.85 -11.48
C GLY A 173 6.52 7.21 -12.61
N LEU A 174 5.43 7.84 -13.09
CA LEU A 174 4.65 7.35 -14.24
C LEU A 174 5.40 7.44 -15.57
N ILE A 175 6.46 8.24 -15.67
CA ILE A 175 7.33 8.28 -16.86
C ILE A 175 7.92 6.89 -17.14
N PHE A 176 8.20 6.10 -16.10
CA PHE A 176 8.74 4.74 -16.23
C PHE A 176 7.70 3.71 -16.68
N LEU A 177 6.42 4.07 -16.79
CA LEU A 177 5.34 3.13 -17.14
C LEU A 177 5.52 2.55 -18.55
N ARG A 178 5.97 3.37 -19.51
CA ARG A 178 6.28 2.91 -20.87
C ARG A 178 7.37 1.83 -20.87
N ARG A 179 8.43 2.03 -20.06
CA ARG A 179 9.51 1.06 -19.88
C ARG A 179 8.97 -0.23 -19.26
N GLN A 180 8.17 -0.11 -18.21
CA GLN A 180 7.53 -1.23 -17.52
C GLN A 180 6.70 -2.10 -18.49
N TYR A 181 5.84 -1.48 -19.31
CA TYR A 181 5.03 -2.22 -20.27
C TYR A 181 5.85 -2.90 -21.38
N ARG A 182 6.93 -2.26 -21.84
CA ARG A 182 7.86 -2.88 -22.81
C ARG A 182 8.54 -4.12 -22.22
N GLN A 183 9.03 -4.05 -20.99
CA GLN A 183 9.68 -5.18 -20.30
C GLN A 183 8.70 -6.35 -20.13
N GLU A 184 7.48 -6.08 -19.68
CA GLU A 184 6.47 -7.12 -19.49
C GLU A 184 6.02 -7.74 -20.81
N ARG A 185 5.91 -6.94 -21.89
CA ARG A 185 5.60 -7.47 -23.22
C ARG A 185 6.69 -8.43 -23.69
N ARG A 186 7.96 -8.08 -23.52
CA ARG A 186 9.10 -8.95 -23.88
C ARG A 186 9.10 -10.25 -23.08
N ALA A 187 8.92 -10.18 -21.76
CA ALA A 187 8.84 -11.36 -20.90
C ALA A 187 7.69 -12.30 -21.29
N ARG A 188 6.53 -11.76 -21.70
CA ARG A 188 5.41 -12.56 -22.21
C ARG A 188 5.75 -13.28 -23.51
N LEU A 189 6.37 -12.58 -24.47
CA LEU A 189 6.74 -13.17 -25.76
C LEU A 189 7.74 -14.33 -25.57
N GLN A 190 8.74 -14.15 -24.69
CA GLN A 190 9.71 -15.19 -24.36
C GLN A 190 9.02 -16.43 -23.74
N LYS A 191 8.13 -16.23 -22.76
CA LYS A 191 7.39 -17.33 -22.13
C LYS A 191 6.53 -18.11 -23.14
N ASN A 192 5.86 -17.41 -24.06
CA ASN A 192 5.06 -18.06 -25.10
C ASN A 192 5.93 -18.89 -26.05
N GLN A 193 7.09 -18.38 -26.46
CA GLN A 193 8.05 -19.11 -27.29
C GLN A 193 8.58 -20.36 -26.58
N GLU A 194 8.94 -20.26 -25.30
CA GLU A 194 9.38 -21.42 -24.50
C GLU A 194 8.29 -22.48 -24.35
N THR A 195 7.05 -22.04 -24.09
CA THR A 195 5.89 -22.94 -23.97
C THR A 195 5.62 -23.67 -25.28
N PHE A 196 5.71 -22.96 -26.41
CA PHE A 196 5.56 -23.55 -27.74
C PHE A 196 6.65 -24.59 -28.00
N LYS A 197 7.93 -24.25 -27.76
CA LYS A 197 9.05 -25.18 -27.92
C LYS A 197 8.88 -26.45 -27.07
N MET A 198 8.46 -26.31 -25.81
CA MET A 198 8.22 -27.46 -24.93
C MET A 198 7.07 -28.35 -25.42
N ARG A 199 5.98 -27.77 -25.93
CA ARG A 199 4.86 -28.54 -26.50
C ARG A 199 5.30 -29.31 -27.74
N SER A 200 5.97 -28.66 -28.67
CA SER A 200 6.46 -29.31 -29.89
C SER A 200 7.46 -30.43 -29.59
N ALA A 201 8.36 -30.24 -28.61
CA ALA A 201 9.28 -31.29 -28.18
C ALA A 201 8.57 -32.49 -27.56
N ASN A 202 7.54 -32.26 -26.74
CA ASN A 202 6.74 -33.35 -26.16
C ASN A 202 5.95 -34.12 -27.23
N GLU A 203 5.40 -33.42 -28.22
CA GLU A 203 4.70 -34.03 -29.35
C GLU A 203 5.64 -34.93 -30.17
N LEU A 204 6.83 -34.43 -30.53
CA LEU A 204 7.89 -35.20 -31.22
C LEU A 204 8.31 -36.44 -30.41
N TYR A 205 8.56 -36.30 -29.11
CA TYR A 205 8.92 -37.42 -28.24
C TYR A 205 7.81 -38.48 -28.14
N SER A 206 6.55 -38.03 -28.10
CA SER A 206 5.40 -38.94 -28.01
C SER A 206 5.20 -39.72 -29.31
N GLN A 207 5.46 -39.08 -30.46
CA GLN A 207 5.45 -39.76 -31.77
C GLN A 207 6.54 -40.83 -31.86
N ASP A 208 7.77 -40.50 -31.42
CA ASP A 208 8.91 -41.43 -31.46
C ASP A 208 8.68 -42.69 -30.61
N LYS A 209 8.05 -42.54 -29.43
CA LYS A 209 7.66 -43.68 -28.57
C LYS A 209 6.60 -44.59 -29.17
N LEU A 210 5.70 -44.05 -30.00
CA LEU A 210 4.64 -44.83 -30.64
C LEU A 210 5.15 -45.56 -31.90
N SER A 211 6.33 -45.21 -32.40
CA SER A 211 6.94 -45.82 -33.59
C SER A 211 7.93 -46.95 -33.31
N VAL A 212 8.17 -47.32 -32.04
CA VAL A 212 9.00 -48.48 -31.70
C VAL A 212 8.10 -49.74 -31.61
N PRO A 213 8.28 -50.74 -32.51
CA PRO A 213 7.46 -51.96 -32.55
C PRO A 213 7.74 -52.94 -31.40
#